data_AF-A0A972XXC6-F1
#
_entry.id   AF-A0A972XXC6-F1
#
_cell.length_a   1.000
_cell.length_b   1.000
_cell.length_c   1.000
_cell.angle_alpha   90.00
_cell.angle_beta   90.00
_cell.angle_gamma   90.00
#
_symmetry.space_group_name_H-M   'P 1'
#
loop_
_entity.id
_entity.type
_entity.pdbx_description
1 polymer ?
#
loop_
_entity_poly.entity_id
_entity_poly.type
_entity_poly.pdbx_seq_one_letter_code
_entity_poly.pdbx_strand_id
1 'polypeptide(L)' 'MSYYKVSVYRKPFLFQKGGRYDGYPLRTSAGGKYLGGYSDHLPVYIVLVKEV' A
#
# COMPACT_ATOMS: atom_id res chain seq x y z
N MET A 1 12.99 11.09 21.21
CA MET A 1 12.29 10.49 20.05
C MET A 1 13.35 9.85 19.18
N SER A 2 13.40 8.53 19.09
CA SER A 2 14.40 7.77 18.35
C SER A 2 13.75 6.93 17.25
N TYR A 3 14.51 6.68 16.18
CA TYR A 3 14.11 5.76 15.13
C TYR A 3 14.03 4.32 15.67
N TYR A 4 12.95 3.62 15.35
CA TYR A 4 12.81 2.19 15.67
C TYR A 4 12.74 1.31 14.42
N LYS A 5 11.81 1.59 13.50
CA LYS A 5 11.68 0.82 12.25
C LYS A 5 11.00 1.59 11.13
N VAL A 6 11.25 1.18 9.90
CA VAL A 6 10.46 1.51 8.71
C VAL A 6 9.76 0.24 8.21
N SER A 7 8.56 0.38 7.64
CA SER A 7 7.81 -0.75 7.12
C SER A 7 6.91 -0.35 5.95
N VAL A 8 6.75 -1.28 5.01
CA VAL A 8 5.76 -1.18 3.93
C VAL A 8 4.41 -1.66 4.47
N TYR A 9 3.38 -0.82 4.35
CA TYR A 9 2.03 -1.20 4.75
C TYR A 9 1.40 -2.11 3.69
N ARG A 10 1.53 -3.43 3.91
CA ARG A 10 1.04 -4.47 3.00
C ARG A 10 -0.21 -5.14 3.59
N LYS A 11 -1.39 -4.75 3.13
CA LYS A 11 -2.67 -5.39 3.53
C LYS A 11 -3.39 -5.98 2.31
N PRO A 12 -4.08 -7.14 2.46
CA PRO A 12 -4.70 -7.82 1.32
C PRO A 12 -5.68 -6.97 0.50
N PHE A 13 -6.37 -6.02 1.12
CA PHE A 13 -7.31 -5.14 0.42
C PHE A 13 -6.62 -4.14 -0.52
N LEU A 14 -5.31 -3.91 -0.39
CA LEU A 14 -4.54 -3.03 -1.27
C LEU A 14 -4.17 -3.71 -2.60
N PHE A 15 -4.49 -4.99 -2.77
CA PHE A 15 -4.11 -5.77 -3.94
C PHE A 15 -5.33 -6.23 -4.71
N GLN A 16 -5.16 -6.34 -6.03
CA GLN A 16 -6.11 -7.01 -6.91
C GLN A 16 -6.20 -8.49 -6.53
N LYS A 17 -7.40 -9.05 -6.67
CA LYS A 17 -7.70 -10.45 -6.38
C LYS A 17 -8.14 -11.14 -7.67
N GLY A 18 -7.34 -12.07 -8.16
CA GLY A 18 -7.58 -12.84 -9.38
C GLY A 18 -7.32 -12.08 -10.69
N GLY A 19 -7.47 -12.80 -11.80
CA GLY A 19 -7.22 -12.28 -13.14
C GLY A 19 -5.74 -12.06 -13.47
N ARG A 20 -5.47 -11.35 -14.56
CA ARG A 20 -4.10 -11.16 -15.10
C ARG A 20 -3.16 -10.40 -14.15
N TYR A 21 -3.71 -9.57 -13.27
CA TYR A 21 -2.95 -8.69 -12.37
C TYR A 21 -3.12 -9.07 -10.90
N ASP A 22 -3.44 -10.33 -10.61
CA ASP A 22 -3.56 -10.82 -9.24
C ASP A 22 -2.30 -10.50 -8.43
N GLY A 23 -2.49 -10.00 -7.20
CA GLY A 23 -1.38 -9.61 -6.32
C GLY A 23 -0.68 -8.28 -6.67
N TYR A 24 -1.07 -7.57 -7.74
CA TYR A 24 -0.64 -6.18 -7.99
C TYR A 24 -1.45 -5.18 -7.16
N PRO A 25 -0.92 -3.96 -6.89
CA PRO A 25 -1.69 -2.90 -6.26
C PRO A 25 -3.03 -2.67 -6.97
N LEU A 26 -4.09 -2.55 -6.19
CA LEU A 26 -5.41 -2.15 -6.65
C LEU A 26 -5.37 -0.65 -6.93
N ARG A 27 -5.16 -0.30 -8.20
CA ARG A 27 -4.96 1.08 -8.67
C ARG A 27 -6.28 1.86 -8.66
N THR A 28 -6.21 3.18 -8.46
CA THR A 28 -7.38 4.06 -8.61
C THR A 28 -7.90 4.06 -10.04
N SER A 29 -7.01 4.15 -11.02
CA SER A 29 -7.33 4.16 -12.45
C SER A 29 -6.26 3.43 -13.27
N ALA A 30 -6.64 2.85 -14.40
CA ALA A 30 -5.71 2.34 -15.40
C ALA A 30 -6.35 2.34 -16.80
N GLY A 31 -5.55 2.61 -17.84
CA GLY A 31 -6.04 2.59 -19.23
C GLY A 31 -7.24 3.51 -19.48
N GLY A 32 -7.28 4.68 -18.82
CA GLY A 32 -8.38 5.64 -18.93
C GLY A 32 -9.67 5.28 -18.19
N LYS A 33 -9.68 4.18 -17.40
CA LYS A 33 -10.83 3.76 -16.61
C LYS A 33 -10.57 3.88 -15.12
N TYR A 34 -11.58 4.29 -14.36
CA TYR A 34 -11.58 4.19 -12.90
C TYR A 34 -11.78 2.73 -12.48
N LEU A 35 -10.91 2.24 -11.60
CA LEU A 35 -10.90 0.84 -11.12
C LEU A 35 -11.35 0.72 -9.65
N GLY A 36 -11.59 1.83 -8.94
CA GLY A 36 -12.05 1.79 -7.56
C GLY A 36 -10.97 1.48 -6.52
N GLY A 37 -9.70 1.48 -6.90
CA GLY A 37 -8.57 1.22 -6.01
C GLY A 37 -7.98 2.44 -5.32
N TYR A 38 -6.85 2.22 -4.65
CA TYR A 38 -6.20 3.18 -3.77
C TYR A 38 -5.02 3.90 -4.41
N SER A 39 -4.06 3.15 -4.97
CA SER A 39 -2.83 3.67 -5.56
C SER A 39 -2.15 2.56 -6.36
N ASP A 40 -1.27 2.93 -7.28
CA ASP A 40 -0.34 2.02 -7.93
C ASP A 40 0.92 1.73 -7.09
N HIS A 41 1.07 2.40 -5.95
CA HIS A 41 2.15 2.22 -4.98
C HIS A 41 1.62 1.81 -3.60
N LEU A 42 2.47 1.18 -2.80
CA LEU A 42 2.14 0.82 -1.42
C LEU A 42 2.54 1.94 -0.45
N PRO A 43 1.74 2.24 0.58
CA PRO A 43 2.13 3.17 1.62
C PRO A 43 3.33 2.64 2.43
N VAL A 44 4.13 3.56 2.95
CA VAL A 44 5.22 3.27 3.88
C VAL A 44 5.03 4.10 5.15
N TYR A 45 5.52 3.59 6.27
CA TYR A 45 5.47 4.29 7.55
C TYR A 45 6.73 4.03 8.36
N ILE A 46 7.06 4.98 9.23
CA ILE A 46 8.11 4.84 10.25
C ILE A 46 7.48 4.77 11.64
N VAL A 47 8.10 4.01 12.53
CA VAL A 47 7.77 4.00 13.96
C VAL A 47 8.90 4.71 14.70
N LEU A 48 8.52 5.72 15.47
CA LEU A 48 9.41 6.48 16.35
C LEU A 48 9.02 6.19 17.79
N VAL A 49 10.01 6.02 18.66
CA VAL A 49 9.80 5.75 20.08
C VAL A 49 10.20 6.97 20.89
N LYS A 50 9.37 7.35 21.86
CA LYS A 50 9.66 8.41 22.83
C LYS A 50 9.87 7.77 24.20
N GLU A 51 11.05 7.94 24.77
CA GLU A 51 11.29 7.62 26.17
C GLU A 51 10.54 8.62 27.06
N VAL A 52 9.97 8.12 28.15
CA VAL A 52 9.23 8.89 29.17
C VAL A 52 10.10 9.01 30.40
#